data_AF-A0A6N1AIX7-F1
#
_entry.id   AF-A0A6N1AIX7-F1
#
_cell.length_a   1.000
_cell.length_b   1.000
_cell.length_c   1.000
_cell.angle_alpha   90.00
_cell.angle_beta   90.00
_cell.angle_gamma   90.00
#
_symmetry.space_group_name_H-M   'P 1'
#
loop_
_entity.id
_entity.type
_entity.pdbx_description
1 polymer ?
#
loop_
_entity_poly.entity_id
_entity_poly.type
_entity_poly.pdbx_seq_one_letter_code
_entity_poly.pdbx_strand_id
1 'polypeptide(L)' 'MAKLMTEQRFASPDDVYQLLIDSHRDLTPDQSNRLNAKLILLLANHIGDAEVLAEALRVARQGVE' A
#
# COMPACT_ATOMS: atom_id res chain seq x y z
N MET A 1 10.90 -17.96 -0.37
CA MET A 1 11.14 -16.59 0.11
C MET A 1 10.84 -15.66 -1.05
N ALA A 2 9.71 -14.96 -1.00
CA ALA A 2 9.38 -13.96 -2.00
C ALA A 2 10.14 -12.67 -1.67
N LYS A 3 10.53 -11.91 -2.70
CA LYS A 3 11.19 -10.60 -2.55
C LYS A 3 10.16 -9.50 -2.79
N LEU A 4 10.29 -8.37 -2.11
CA LEU A 4 9.50 -7.18 -2.43
C LEU A 4 9.73 -6.76 -3.91
N MET A 5 8.64 -6.56 -4.63
CA MET A 5 8.66 -6.00 -5.98
C MET A 5 8.29 -4.52 -5.92
N THR A 6 9.25 -3.65 -6.26
CA THR A 6 9.09 -2.19 -6.24
C THR A 6 8.90 -1.58 -7.63
N GLU A 7 8.95 -2.41 -8.66
CA GLU A 7 8.72 -2.01 -10.04
C GLU A 7 7.22 -1.91 -10.35
N GLN A 8 6.88 -1.16 -11.39
CA GLN A 8 5.49 -1.03 -11.84
C GLN A 8 5.01 -2.35 -12.45
N ARG A 9 3.94 -2.92 -11.88
CA ARG A 9 3.40 -4.23 -12.29
C ARG A 9 1.99 -4.18 -12.88
N PHE A 10 1.34 -3.02 -12.84
CA PHE A 10 0.00 -2.85 -13.39
C PHE A 10 0.06 -2.57 -14.89
N ALA A 11 -0.78 -3.25 -15.66
CA ALA A 11 -0.92 -3.00 -17.10
C ALA A 11 -1.48 -1.60 -17.39
N SER A 12 -2.38 -1.12 -16.52
CA SER A 12 -2.93 0.24 -16.55
C SER A 12 -2.71 0.91 -15.20
N PRO A 13 -1.56 1.57 -14.99
CA PRO A 13 -1.24 2.23 -13.72
C PRO A 13 -2.23 3.33 -13.36
N ASP A 14 -2.65 4.12 -14.35
CA ASP A 14 -3.54 5.27 -14.15
C ASP A 14 -4.91 4.83 -13.60
N ASP A 15 -5.47 3.74 -14.12
CA ASP A 15 -6.74 3.19 -13.62
C ASP A 15 -6.62 2.77 -12.14
N VAL A 16 -5.50 2.16 -11.75
CA VAL A 16 -5.25 1.77 -10.36
C VAL A 16 -5.06 2.98 -9.47
N TYR A 17 -4.33 4.00 -9.93
CA TYR A 17 -4.20 5.26 -9.19
C TYR A 17 -5.56 5.95 -9.02
N GLN A 18 -6.41 5.94 -10.05
CA GLN A 18 -7.75 6.51 -9.97
C GLN A 18 -8.63 5.78 -8.94
N LEU A 19 -8.57 4.45 -8.87
CA LEU A 19 -9.27 3.67 -7.85
C LEU A 19 -8.85 4.07 -6.42
N LEU A 20 -7.56 4.31 -6.20
CA LEU A 20 -7.06 4.78 -4.91
C LEU A 20 -7.60 6.18 -4.60
N ILE A 21 -7.50 7.12 -5.54
CA ILE A 21 -8.02 8.49 -5.37
C ILE A 21 -9.51 8.47 -5.04
N ASP A 22 -10.29 7.70 -5.79
CA ASP A 22 -11.73 7.61 -5.61
C ASP A 22 -12.11 7.00 -4.26
N SER A 23 -11.30 6.07 -3.74
CA SER A 23 -11.52 5.49 -2.41
C SER A 23 -11.38 6.51 -1.27
N HIS A 24 -10.66 7.61 -1.49
CA HIS A 24 -10.48 8.68 -0.53
C HIS A 24 -11.49 9.83 -0.68
N ARG A 25 -12.33 9.80 -1.73
CA ARG A 25 -13.33 10.85 -1.97
C ARG A 25 -14.30 10.94 -0.79
N ASP A 26 -14.65 12.17 -0.43
CA ASP A 26 -15.57 12.50 0.68
C ASP A 26 -15.10 12.08 2.09
N LEU A 27 -13.85 11.64 2.24
CA LEU A 27 -13.26 11.32 3.54
C LEU A 27 -12.53 12.53 4.15
N THR A 28 -12.69 12.70 5.45
CA THR A 28 -11.81 13.58 6.24
C THR A 28 -10.38 13.03 6.30
N PRO A 29 -9.36 13.84 6.63
CA PRO A 29 -7.98 13.35 6.78
C PRO A 29 -7.83 12.17 7.75
N ASP A 30 -8.54 12.17 8.88
CA ASP A 30 -8.50 11.06 9.84
C ASP A 30 -9.12 9.79 9.27
N GLN A 31 -10.24 9.90 8.56
CA GLN A 31 -10.87 8.76 7.89
C GLN A 31 -9.99 8.20 6.76
N SER A 32 -9.33 9.07 6.00
CA SER A 32 -8.36 8.72 4.97
C SER A 32 -7.18 7.92 5.56
N ASN A 33 -6.64 8.35 6.70
CA ASN A 33 -5.59 7.62 7.42
C ASN A 33 -6.06 6.25 7.91
N ARG A 34 -7.30 6.15 8.43
CA ARG A 34 -7.90 4.87 8.83
C ARG A 34 -8.11 3.93 7.64
N LEU A 35 -8.51 4.45 6.48
CA LEU A 35 -8.64 3.67 5.25
C LEU A 35 -7.28 3.09 4.87
N ASN A 36 -6.24 3.91 4.83
CA ASN A 36 -4.87 3.48 4.51
C ASN A 36 -4.38 2.39 5.47
N ALA A 37 -4.56 2.56 6.78
CA ALA A 37 -4.16 1.56 7.77
C ALA A 37 -4.89 0.22 7.54
N LYS A 38 -6.20 0.23 7.25
CA LYS A 38 -6.97 -0.98 6.94
C LYS A 38 -6.50 -1.64 5.64
N LEU A 39 -6.28 -0.84 4.59
CA LEU A 39 -5.82 -1.33 3.29
C LEU A 39 -4.45 -2.01 3.42
N ILE A 40 -3.51 -1.41 4.15
CA ILE A 40 -2.18 -1.99 4.41
C ILE A 40 -2.32 -3.37 5.08
N LEU A 41 -3.16 -3.48 6.12
CA LEU A 41 -3.36 -4.76 6.82
C LEU A 41 -4.01 -5.83 5.92
N LEU A 42 -4.99 -5.45 5.11
CA LEU A 42 -5.62 -6.37 4.15
C LEU A 42 -4.62 -6.89 3.12
N LEU A 43 -3.80 -6.01 2.55
CA LEU A 43 -2.78 -6.39 1.57
C LEU A 43 -1.65 -7.21 2.20
N ALA A 44 -1.22 -6.88 3.42
CA ALA A 44 -0.24 -7.67 4.16
C ALA A 44 -0.75 -9.10 4.40
N ASN A 45 -2.01 -9.25 4.80
CA ASN A 45 -2.64 -10.57 4.96
C ASN A 45 -2.78 -11.31 3.62
N HIS A 46 -3.10 -10.60 2.53
CA HIS A 46 -3.19 -11.21 1.20
C HIS A 46 -1.84 -11.70 0.67
N ILE A 47 -0.75 -10.97 0.94
CA ILE A 47 0.62 -11.36 0.57
C ILE A 47 1.05 -12.61 1.36
N GLY A 48 0.76 -12.65 2.67
CA GLY A 48 0.99 -13.83 3.50
C GLY A 48 2.47 -14.19 3.78
N ASP A 49 3.41 -13.35 3.35
CA ASP A 49 4.86 -13.54 3.55
C ASP A 49 5.42 -12.43 4.46
N ALA A 50 5.86 -12.83 5.66
CA ALA A 50 6.38 -11.92 6.68
C ALA A 50 7.72 -11.28 6.28
N GLU A 51 8.54 -11.94 5.46
CA GLU A 51 9.81 -11.40 4.99
C GLU A 51 9.59 -10.27 3.99
N VAL A 52 8.62 -10.44 3.07
CA VAL A 52 8.18 -9.38 2.14
C VAL A 52 7.65 -8.16 2.91
N LEU A 53 6.85 -8.39 3.95
CA LEU A 53 6.33 -7.31 4.79
C LEU A 53 7.44 -6.58 5.54
N ALA A 54 8.40 -7.30 6.11
CA ALA A 54 9.55 -6.71 6.80
C ALA A 54 10.42 -5.87 5.84
N GLU A 55 10.66 -6.36 4.62
CA GLU A 55 11.37 -5.60 3.58
C GLU A 55 10.60 -4.33 3.20
N ALA A 56 9.28 -4.42 2.99
CA ALA A 56 8.43 -3.28 2.67
C ALA A 56 8.47 -2.20 3.76
N LEU A 57 8.37 -2.59 5.04
CA LEU A 57 8.44 -1.65 6.16
C LEU A 57 9.81 -0.98 6.26
N ARG A 58 10.89 -1.72 6.01
CA ARG A 58 12.25 -1.17 6.00
C ARG A 58 12.43 -0.13 4.89
N VAL A 59 11.92 -0.40 3.68
CA VAL A 59 11.97 0.55 2.56
C VAL A 59 11.08 1.76 2.82
N ALA A 60 9.84 1.57 3.28
CA ALA A 60 8.91 2.65 3.57
C ALA A 60 9.39 3.60 4.69
N ARG A 61 10.24 3.14 5.61
CA ARG A 61 10.87 4.00 6.62
C ARG A 61 11.96 4.92 6.08
N GLN A 62 12.48 4.68 4.87
CA GLN A 62 13.52 5.53 4.30
C GLN A 62 12.91 6.87 3.86
N GLY A 63 13.43 7.98 4.40
CA GLY A 63 12.96 9.32 4.03
C GLY A 63 11.73 9.82 4.80
N VAL A 64 11.28 9.07 5.82
CA VAL A 64 10.33 9.56 6.82
C VAL A 64 11.16 9.99 8.04
N GLU A 65 11.35 11.30 8.21
CA GLU A 65 11.94 11.90 9.43
C GLU A 65 10.91 11.98 10.57
#